data_AF-A0A1Y2JYE9-F1
#
_entry.id   AF-A0A1Y2JYE9-F1
#
_cell.length_a   1.000
_cell.length_b   1.000
_cell.length_c   1.000
_cell.angle_alpha   90.00
_cell.angle_beta   90.00
_cell.angle_gamma   90.00
#
_symmetry.space_group_name_H-M   'P 1'
#
loop_
_entity.id
_entity.type
_entity.pdbx_description
1 polymer ?
#
loop_
_entity_poly.entity_id
_entity_poly.type
_entity_poly.pdbx_seq_one_letter_code
_entity_poly.pdbx_strand_id
1 'polypeptide(L)'
;MIDASGTDDVARYNQVCNAILLSSASSNEQPQGRRFSRRAAAENTMHKCITAVRSLPMELRLNSKRWLEERGLEALDDGDV
;
A
#
# COMPACT_ATOMS: atom_id res chain seq x y z
N MET A 1 -16.18 13.71 22.85
CA MET A 1 -16.06 14.18 21.46
C MET A 1 -14.93 13.37 20.83
N ILE A 2 -15.27 12.42 19.96
CA ILE A 2 -14.26 11.71 19.16
C ILE A 2 -14.17 12.51 17.86
N ASP A 3 -13.06 13.21 17.66
CA ASP A 3 -12.82 14.02 16.46
C ASP A 3 -12.89 13.14 15.22
N ALA A 4 -13.88 13.40 14.36
CA ALA A 4 -14.13 12.67 13.11
C ALA A 4 -13.05 12.91 12.03
N SER A 5 -11.99 13.67 12.36
CA SER A 5 -10.96 14.11 11.41
C SER A 5 -9.98 13.01 10.99
N GLY A 6 -9.76 11.96 11.79
CA GLY A 6 -8.85 10.87 11.43
C GLY A 6 -9.40 9.89 10.39
N THR A 7 -10.73 9.81 10.29
CA THR A 7 -11.44 8.93 9.34
C THR A 7 -11.30 9.43 7.89
N ASP A 8 -11.19 10.75 7.71
CA ASP A 8 -11.16 11.40 6.40
C ASP A 8 -9.82 11.16 5.68
N ASP A 9 -8.70 11.22 6.41
CA ASP A 9 -7.38 10.95 5.84
C ASP A 9 -7.22 9.49 5.39
N VAL A 10 -7.73 8.54 6.17
CA VAL A 10 -7.70 7.10 5.80
C VAL A 10 -8.63 6.83 4.62
N ALA A 11 -9.81 7.45 4.58
CA ALA A 11 -10.73 7.33 3.44
C ALA A 11 -10.13 7.93 2.17
N ARG A 12 -9.54 9.12 2.26
CA ARG A 12 -8.85 9.80 1.16
C ARG A 12 -7.64 9.00 0.69
N TYR A 13 -6.86 8.44 1.61
CA TYR A 13 -5.75 7.55 1.31
C TYR A 13 -6.24 6.34 0.50
N ASN A 14 -7.26 5.62 0.99
CA ASN A 14 -7.86 4.48 0.30
C ASN A 14 -8.42 4.86 -1.08
N GLN A 15 -9.00 6.06 -1.22
CA GLN A 15 -9.52 6.55 -2.48
C GLN A 15 -8.40 6.80 -3.51
N VAL A 16 -7.28 7.40 -3.09
CA VAL A 16 -6.10 7.62 -3.94
C VAL A 16 -5.44 6.29 -4.31
N CYS A 17 -5.34 5.34 -3.37
CA CYS A 17 -4.86 3.99 -3.65
C CYS A 17 -5.71 3.34 -4.75
N ASN A 18 -7.03 3.32 -4.58
CA ASN A 18 -7.95 2.75 -5.55
C ASN A 18 -7.84 3.42 -6.91
N ALA A 19 -7.71 4.75 -6.97
CA ALA A 19 -7.54 5.48 -8.23
C ALA A 19 -6.24 5.07 -8.96
N ILE A 20 -5.12 4.94 -8.25
CA ILE A 20 -3.84 4.52 -8.84
C ILE A 20 -3.91 3.06 -9.31
N LEU A 21 -4.56 2.18 -8.54
CA LEU A 21 -4.74 0.77 -8.91
C LEU A 21 -5.66 0.58 -10.11
N LEU A 22 -6.73 1.37 -10.23
CA LEU A 22 -7.59 1.37 -11.41
C LEU A 22 -6.87 1.98 -12.62
N SER A 23 -6.12 3.06 -12.44
CA SER A 23 -5.38 3.72 -13.53
C SER A 23 -4.26 2.85 -14.09
N SER A 24 -3.56 2.09 -13.25
CA SER A 24 -2.48 1.19 -13.67
C SER A 24 -2.98 -0.09 -14.37
N ALA A 25 -4.27 -0.41 -14.26
CA ALA A 25 -4.91 -1.49 -15.02
C ALA A 25 -5.16 -1.13 -16.50
N SER A 26 -5.22 0.17 -16.85
CA SER A 26 -5.63 0.62 -18.18
C SER A 26 -4.50 0.79 -19.20
N SER A 27 -3.24 0.89 -18.77
CA SER A 27 -2.10 0.99 -19.69
C SER A 27 -1.64 -0.39 -20.13
N ASN A 28 -2.33 -0.96 -21.12
CA ASN A 28 -2.08 -2.28 -21.65
C ASN A 28 -0.90 -2.29 -22.63
N GLU A 29 0.35 -2.23 -22.16
CA GLU A 29 1.49 -2.65 -22.99
C GLU A 29 2.76 -2.94 -22.18
N GLN A 30 3.36 -4.12 -22.38
CA GLN A 30 4.77 -4.54 -22.17
C GLN A 30 5.04 -5.85 -21.41
N PRO A 31 6.15 -6.56 -21.78
CA PRO A 31 6.14 -8.01 -21.95
C PRO A 31 6.89 -8.83 -20.88
N GLN A 32 6.44 -10.09 -20.75
CA GLN A 32 7.16 -11.34 -20.49
C GLN A 32 8.45 -11.28 -19.62
N GLY A 33 8.29 -11.54 -18.33
CA GLY A 33 9.37 -11.92 -17.41
C GLY A 33 8.87 -11.97 -15.97
N ARG A 34 8.43 -13.17 -15.52
CA ARG A 34 7.83 -13.43 -14.19
C ARG A 34 6.60 -12.55 -13.90
N ARG A 35 5.44 -12.95 -14.44
CA ARG A 35 4.15 -12.24 -14.34
C ARG A 35 3.67 -12.11 -12.88
N PHE A 36 4.17 -11.14 -12.14
CA PHE A 36 3.33 -10.41 -11.20
C PHE A 36 2.47 -9.46 -12.03
N SER A 37 1.15 -9.43 -11.80
CA SER A 37 0.32 -8.43 -12.47
C SER A 37 0.88 -7.04 -12.10
N ARG A 38 0.93 -6.09 -13.04
CA ARG A 38 1.41 -4.72 -12.75
C ARG A 38 0.68 -4.10 -11.57
N ARG A 39 -0.60 -4.45 -11.43
CA ARG A 39 -1.41 -4.12 -10.27
C ARG A 39 -0.84 -4.71 -8.97
N ALA A 40 -0.56 -6.01 -8.92
CA ALA A 40 0.04 -6.64 -7.74
C ALA A 40 1.44 -6.08 -7.41
N ALA A 41 2.23 -5.72 -8.43
CA ALA A 41 3.51 -5.05 -8.23
C ALA A 41 3.32 -3.65 -7.63
N ALA A 42 2.35 -2.87 -8.13
CA ALA A 42 2.01 -1.56 -7.59
C ALA A 42 1.48 -1.64 -6.14
N GLU A 43 0.59 -2.59 -5.85
CA GLU A 43 0.07 -2.85 -4.49
C GLU A 43 1.22 -3.21 -3.53
N ASN A 44 2.12 -4.10 -3.94
CA ASN A 44 3.30 -4.47 -3.16
C ASN A 44 4.20 -3.25 -2.86
N THR A 45 4.58 -2.51 -3.90
CA THR A 45 5.42 -1.30 -3.73
C THR A 45 4.76 -0.29 -2.82
N MET A 46 3.45 -0.08 -2.96
CA MET A 46 2.70 0.83 -2.11
C MET A 46 2.74 0.40 -0.64
N HIS A 47 2.40 -0.85 -0.32
CA HIS A 47 2.42 -1.34 1.05
C HIS A 47 3.83 -1.28 1.67
N LYS A 48 4.86 -1.58 0.87
CA LYS A 48 6.25 -1.39 1.26
C LYS A 48 6.57 0.07 1.60
N CYS A 49 6.18 1.02 0.76
CA CYS A 49 6.38 2.45 1.04
C CYS A 49 5.66 2.90 2.32
N ILE A 50 4.43 2.44 2.56
CA ILE A 50 3.69 2.74 3.80
C ILE A 50 4.49 2.29 5.02
N THR A 51 5.02 1.06 5.00
CA THR A 51 5.81 0.56 6.13
C THR A 51 7.04 1.43 6.42
N ALA A 52 7.69 1.99 5.41
CA ALA A 52 8.89 2.83 5.57
C ALA A 52 8.63 4.27 6.05
N VAL A 53 7.43 4.83 5.83
CA VAL A 53 7.16 6.25 6.13
C VAL A 53 6.75 6.43 7.60
N ARG A 54 7.70 6.88 8.43
CA ARG A 54 7.50 7.10 9.87
C ARG A 54 6.47 8.17 10.24
N SER A 55 6.16 9.09 9.32
CA SER A 55 5.12 10.12 9.53
C SER A 55 3.70 9.59 9.35
N LEU A 56 3.51 8.38 8.80
CA LEU A 56 2.19 7.76 8.70
C LEU A 56 1.76 7.15 10.05
N PRO A 57 0.45 7.11 10.33
CA PRO A 57 -0.07 6.50 11.56
C PRO A 57 0.42 5.06 11.74
N MET A 58 0.80 4.71 12.97
CA MET A 58 1.31 3.37 13.30
C MET A 58 0.33 2.26 12.86
N GLU A 59 -0.98 2.46 13.04
CA GLU A 59 -2.00 1.50 12.63
C GLU A 59 -1.96 1.22 11.11
N LEU A 60 -1.77 2.25 10.29
CA LEU A 60 -1.68 2.12 8.84
C LEU A 60 -0.42 1.35 8.42
N ARG A 61 0.70 1.61 9.11
CA ARG A 61 1.97 0.90 8.93
C ARG A 61 1.84 -0.57 9.31
N LEU A 62 1.20 -0.88 10.45
CA LEU A 62 0.94 -2.24 10.91
C LEU A 62 0.00 -3.00 9.98
N ASN A 63 -1.08 -2.37 9.50
CA ASN A 63 -2.00 -2.99 8.55
C ASN A 63 -1.31 -3.33 7.23
N SER A 64 -0.43 -2.46 6.74
CA SER A 64 0.34 -2.71 5.52
C SER A 64 1.42 -3.76 5.71
N LYS A 65 2.05 -3.81 6.88
CA LYS A 65 2.98 -4.88 7.25
C LYS A 65 2.27 -6.24 7.25
N ARG A 66 1.10 -6.35 7.88
CA ARG A 66 0.28 -7.58 7.87
C ARG A 66 -0.09 -8.00 6.45
N TRP A 67 -0.51 -7.06 5.61
CA TRP A 67 -0.85 -7.35 4.21
C TRP A 67 0.31 -7.97 3.44
N LEU A 68 1.54 -7.49 3.68
CA LEU A 68 2.77 -8.02 3.08
C LEU A 68 3.10 -9.42 3.64
N GLU A 69 3.05 -9.59 4.96
CA GLU A 69 3.33 -10.87 5.64
C GLU A 69 2.39 -11.99 5.18
N GLU A 70 1.09 -11.73 5.06
CA GLU A 70 0.09 -12.67 4.52
C GLU A 70 0.42 -13.20 3.11
N ARG A 71 1.22 -12.44 2.35
CA ARG A 71 1.62 -12.74 0.97
C ARG A 71 3.07 -13.21 0.87
N GLY A 72 3.74 -13.44 2.01
CA GLY A 72 5.15 -13.82 2.06
C GLY A 72 6.08 -12.73 1.55
N LEU A 73 5.67 -11.46 1.66
CA LEU A 73 6.44 -10.28 1.24
C LEU A 73 7.02 -9.59 2.46
N GLU A 74 8.23 -9.04 2.29
CA GLU A 74 8.95 -8.34 3.34
C GLU A 74 8.57 -6.86 3.40
N ALA A 75 8.39 -6.32 4.60
CA ALA A 75 8.24 -4.88 4.83
C ALA A 75 9.57 -4.15 4.53
N LEU A 76 9.51 -2.85 4.27
CA LEU A 76 10.74 -2.02 4.20
C LEU A 76 11.15 -1.46 5.56
N ASP A 77 10.30 -1.65 6.57
CA ASP A 77 10.61 -1.29 7.96
C ASP A 77 10.88 -2.57 8.75
N ASP A 78 12.15 -2.76 9.08
CA ASP A 78 12.71 -3.98 9.69
C ASP A 78 12.40 -4.09 11.20
N GLY A 79 11.65 -3.13 11.76
CA GLY A 79 11.14 -3.21 13.12
C GLY A 79 11.84 -2.32 14.14
N ASP A 80 12.30 -1.13 13.74
CA ASP A 80 12.64 -0.09 14.71
C ASP A 80 11.35 0.53 15.28
N VAL A 81 10.83 -0.12 16.33
CA VAL A 81 9.99 0.50 17.36
C VAL A 81 10.77 0.49 18.66
#